data_AF-A0A0M2PWC4-F1
#
_entry.id   AF-A0A0M2PWC4-F1
#
_cell.length_a   1.000
_cell.length_b   1.000
_cell.length_c   1.000
_cell.angle_alpha   90.00
_cell.angle_beta   90.00
_cell.angle_gamma   90.00
#
_symmetry.space_group_name_H-M   'P 1'
#
loop_
_entity.id
_entity.type
_entity.pdbx_description
1 polymer ?
#
loop_
_entity_poly.entity_id
_entity_poly.type
_entity_poly.pdbx_seq_one_letter_code
_entity_poly.pdbx_strand_id
1 'polypeptide(L)'
;MPEHRPIGPSDLKVASTFGGGLALRPVEVSALHVVSTYRSPEQRPITLDTFKIARIENICGPRPVMVSDLHIDRTETAFGVRPVASNQIDDIPLVLMGYLD
;
A
#
# COMPACT_ATOMS: atom_id res chain seq x y z
N MET A 1 -37.21 -18.04 -3.84
CA MET A 1 -36.32 -18.18 -5.02
C MET A 1 -35.25 -17.10 -4.94
N PRO A 2 -33.98 -17.45 -4.62
CA PRO A 2 -32.89 -16.51 -4.38
C PRO A 2 -32.16 -16.08 -5.67
N GLU A 3 -32.86 -16.06 -6.81
CA GLU A 3 -32.30 -15.98 -8.17
C GLU A 3 -32.08 -14.55 -8.70
N HIS A 4 -32.42 -13.50 -7.93
CA HIS A 4 -32.40 -12.11 -8.43
C HIS A 4 -31.47 -11.21 -7.62
N ARG A 5 -30.20 -11.62 -7.44
CA ARG A 5 -29.18 -10.68 -6.94
C ARG A 5 -28.73 -9.79 -8.10
N PRO A 6 -28.76 -8.44 -7.95
CA PRO A 6 -28.20 -7.55 -8.94
C PRO A 6 -26.71 -7.88 -9.18
N ILE A 7 -26.31 -8.00 -10.45
CA ILE A 7 -24.92 -8.21 -10.86
C ILE A 7 -24.46 -6.91 -11.52
N GLY A 8 -23.52 -6.21 -10.88
CA GLY A 8 -22.84 -5.05 -11.46
C GLY A 8 -21.60 -5.46 -12.25
N PRO A 9 -21.14 -4.64 -13.22
CA PRO A 9 -19.87 -4.88 -13.88
C PRO A 9 -18.72 -4.87 -12.84
N SER A 10 -17.74 -5.75 -13.04
CA SER A 10 -16.54 -5.87 -12.20
C SER A 10 -15.32 -5.91 -13.11
N ASP A 11 -14.28 -5.14 -12.78
CA ASP A 11 -12.97 -5.18 -13.45
C ASP A 11 -12.11 -6.38 -13.05
N LEU A 12 -12.69 -7.31 -12.27
CA LEU A 12 -11.98 -8.43 -11.74
C LEU A 12 -11.60 -9.45 -12.82
N LYS A 13 -10.30 -9.77 -12.89
CA LYS A 13 -9.78 -10.86 -13.72
C LYS A 13 -9.64 -12.12 -12.88
N VAL A 14 -10.56 -13.06 -13.07
CA VAL A 14 -10.52 -14.38 -12.42
C VAL A 14 -9.48 -15.26 -13.13
N ALA A 15 -8.48 -15.72 -12.38
CA ALA A 15 -7.42 -16.60 -12.88
C ALA A 15 -7.86 -18.07 -12.87
N SER A 16 -8.53 -18.48 -11.79
CA SER A 16 -9.00 -19.85 -11.58
C SER A 16 -10.10 -19.87 -10.52
N THR A 17 -10.61 -21.06 -10.21
CA THR A 17 -11.54 -21.28 -9.10
C THR A 17 -10.96 -22.34 -8.17
N PHE A 18 -11.02 -22.10 -6.86
CA PHE A 18 -10.58 -23.04 -5.84
C PHE A 18 -11.79 -23.66 -5.12
N GLY A 19 -11.79 -24.98 -4.97
CA GLY A 19 -12.80 -25.73 -4.22
C GLY A 19 -13.20 -27.05 -4.89
N GLY A 20 -13.73 -27.97 -4.07
CA GLY A 20 -14.41 -29.19 -4.51
C GLY A 20 -15.66 -29.40 -3.66
N GLY A 21 -16.79 -29.76 -4.29
CA GLY A 21 -18.09 -29.93 -3.63
C GLY A 21 -19.06 -28.75 -3.86
N LEU A 22 -19.73 -28.30 -2.79
CA LEU A 22 -20.91 -27.40 -2.84
C LEU A 22 -20.64 -25.91 -3.14
N ALA A 23 -19.37 -25.48 -3.22
CA ALA A 23 -19.04 -24.09 -3.55
C ALA A 23 -17.67 -23.96 -4.22
N LEU A 24 -17.66 -23.22 -5.33
CA LEU A 24 -16.44 -22.75 -5.99
C LEU A 24 -16.15 -21.32 -5.53
N ARG A 25 -14.90 -21.05 -5.13
CA ARG A 25 -14.46 -19.68 -4.81
C ARG A 25 -13.56 -19.16 -5.93
N PRO A 26 -13.88 -18.00 -6.53
CA PRO A 26 -13.00 -17.41 -7.54
C PRO A 26 -11.65 -17.05 -6.92
N VAL A 27 -10.59 -17.25 -7.69
CA VAL A 27 -9.22 -16.84 -7.38
C VAL A 27 -8.82 -15.79 -8.40
N GLU A 28 -8.45 -14.62 -7.91
CA GLU A 28 -8.14 -13.44 -8.71
C GLU A 28 -6.69 -13.46 -9.19
N VAL A 29 -6.42 -12.83 -10.35
CA VAL A 29 -5.04 -12.55 -10.79
C VAL A 29 -4.42 -11.52 -9.84
N SER A 30 -3.25 -11.82 -9.28
CA SER A 30 -2.46 -10.86 -8.50
C SER A 30 -1.46 -10.10 -9.38
N ALA A 31 -1.21 -8.84 -9.06
CA ALA A 31 -0.13 -8.05 -9.66
C ALA A 31 1.24 -8.26 -8.97
N LEU A 32 1.31 -9.09 -7.92
CA LEU A 32 2.55 -9.37 -7.20
C LEU A 32 3.52 -10.20 -8.05
N HIS A 33 4.77 -9.74 -8.15
CA HIS A 33 5.83 -10.48 -8.83
C HIS A 33 6.63 -11.31 -7.81
N VAL A 34 6.40 -12.62 -7.77
CA VAL A 34 7.15 -13.55 -6.90
C VAL A 34 8.44 -13.96 -7.60
N VAL A 35 9.60 -13.64 -7.01
CA VAL A 35 10.92 -13.93 -7.59
C VAL A 35 11.54 -15.22 -7.08
N SER A 36 11.21 -15.59 -5.85
CA SER A 36 11.65 -16.84 -5.24
C SER A 36 10.74 -17.21 -4.08
N THR A 37 10.98 -18.36 -3.46
CA THR A 37 10.25 -18.78 -2.27
C THR A 37 11.24 -19.26 -1.21
N TYR A 38 11.03 -18.83 0.02
CA TYR A 38 11.77 -19.27 1.19
C TYR A 38 10.94 -20.30 1.98
N ARG A 39 11.59 -21.30 2.59
CA ARG A 39 10.91 -22.35 3.36
C ARG A 39 11.37 -22.35 4.81
N SER A 40 10.50 -21.93 5.73
CA SER A 40 10.67 -22.16 7.19
C SER A 40 9.44 -21.70 7.99
N PRO A 41 8.61 -22.58 8.59
CA PRO A 41 8.37 -24.01 8.30
C PRO A 41 7.56 -24.26 7.01
N GLU A 42 6.84 -23.24 6.54
CA GLU A 42 6.01 -23.27 5.33
C GLU A 42 6.68 -22.49 4.19
N GLN A 43 6.16 -22.66 2.97
CA GLN A 43 6.62 -21.92 1.80
C GLN A 43 6.10 -20.48 1.86
N ARG A 44 7.01 -19.52 1.99
CA ARG A 44 6.74 -18.09 2.03
C ARG A 44 7.25 -17.47 0.73
N PRO A 45 6.40 -16.79 -0.07
CA PRO A 45 6.86 -16.12 -1.27
C PRO A 45 7.79 -14.96 -0.92
N ILE A 46 8.81 -14.77 -1.74
CA ILE A 46 9.65 -13.57 -1.76
C ILE A 46 9.21 -12.78 -2.99
N THR A 47 8.60 -11.62 -2.76
CA THR A 47 8.17 -10.70 -3.82
C THR A 47 9.29 -9.75 -4.19
N LEU A 48 9.27 -9.30 -5.45
CA LEU A 48 10.07 -8.15 -5.85
C LEU A 48 9.41 -6.90 -5.29
N ASP A 49 10.13 -6.20 -4.42
CA ASP A 49 9.71 -4.91 -3.91
C ASP A 49 10.46 -3.80 -4.66
N THR A 50 9.80 -2.66 -4.87
CA THR A 50 10.43 -1.45 -5.44
C THR A 50 10.97 -0.51 -4.37
N PHE A 51 10.77 -0.83 -3.08
CA PHE A 51 11.15 0.04 -1.97
C PHE A 51 12.65 -0.08 -1.66
N LYS A 52 13.29 1.04 -1.32
CA LYS A 52 14.68 1.07 -0.85
C LYS A 52 14.71 0.97 0.67
N ILE A 53 15.40 -0.02 1.21
CA ILE A 53 15.60 -0.18 2.66
C ILE A 53 16.70 0.78 3.11
N ALA A 54 16.37 1.70 4.03
CA ALA A 54 17.34 2.63 4.60
C ALA A 54 18.18 1.99 5.71
N ARG A 55 17.54 1.21 6.59
CA ARG A 55 18.19 0.44 7.67
C ARG A 55 17.28 -0.68 8.17
N ILE A 56 17.82 -1.60 8.97
CA ILE A 56 17.07 -2.61 9.71
C ILE A 56 17.26 -2.38 11.20
N GLU A 57 16.16 -2.19 11.93
CA GLU A 57 16.18 -2.08 13.39
C GLU A 57 15.93 -3.44 14.04
N ASN A 58 16.72 -3.80 15.05
CA ASN A 58 16.68 -5.13 15.68
C ASN A 58 16.08 -5.14 17.09
N ILE A 59 15.37 -4.08 17.50
CA ILE A 59 14.89 -3.91 18.88
C ILE A 59 13.85 -4.98 19.29
N CYS A 60 13.07 -5.53 18.34
CA CYS A 60 12.31 -6.78 18.56
C CYS A 60 12.21 -7.58 17.25
N GLY A 61 13.36 -8.10 16.80
CA GLY A 61 13.50 -8.75 15.50
C GLY A 61 13.70 -7.72 14.37
N PRO A 62 14.05 -8.20 13.16
CA PRO A 62 14.41 -7.34 12.04
C PRO A 62 13.18 -6.58 11.53
N ARG A 63 13.12 -5.28 11.82
CA ARG A 63 12.11 -4.34 11.29
C ARG A 63 12.77 -3.43 10.25
N PRO A 64 12.48 -3.62 8.94
CA PRO A 64 13.01 -2.76 7.91
C PRO A 64 12.40 -1.35 8.02
N VAL A 65 13.25 -0.34 7.94
CA VAL A 65 12.86 1.06 7.79
C VAL A 65 13.09 1.45 6.33
N MET A 66 12.02 1.83 5.64
CA MET A 66 12.04 2.18 4.23
C MET A 66 12.41 3.66 4.03
N VAL A 67 13.05 3.96 2.90
CA VAL A 67 13.17 5.34 2.41
C VAL A 67 11.78 5.83 2.00
N SER A 68 11.45 7.06 2.38
CA SER A 68 10.29 7.78 1.89
C SER A 68 10.73 8.77 0.81
N ASP A 69 10.01 8.80 -0.31
CA ASP A 69 10.18 9.85 -1.33
C ASP A 69 9.42 11.14 -0.96
N LEU A 70 8.71 11.16 0.18
CA LEU A 70 8.00 12.34 0.67
C LEU A 70 8.99 13.46 1.04
N HIS A 71 8.86 14.61 0.39
CA HIS A 71 9.63 15.81 0.74
C HIS A 71 9.08 16.44 2.02
N ILE A 72 9.94 16.52 3.04
CA ILE A 72 9.62 17.18 4.32
C ILE A 72 10.12 18.63 4.25
N ASP A 73 9.20 19.59 4.36
CA ASP A 73 9.48 21.03 4.34
C ASP A 73 10.09 21.48 5.68
N ARG A 74 9.48 21.04 6.79
CA ARG A 74 9.95 21.37 8.13
C ARG A 74 9.61 20.30 9.15
N THR A 75 10.27 20.37 10.31
CA THR A 75 9.95 19.56 11.49
C THR A 75 9.57 20.48 12.64
N GLU A 76 8.35 20.35 13.13
CA GLU A 76 7.89 21.08 14.31
C GLU A 76 8.20 20.26 15.57
N THR A 77 8.72 20.91 16.62
CA THR A 77 9.16 20.25 17.87
C THR A 77 8.33 20.64 19.09
N ALA A 78 7.41 21.60 18.96
CA ALA A 78 6.59 22.10 20.06
C ALA A 78 5.76 21.01 20.76
N PHE A 79 5.40 19.94 20.02
CA PHE A 79 4.62 18.80 20.53
C PHE A 79 5.22 17.47 20.06
N GLY A 80 6.54 17.31 20.27
CA GLY A 80 7.32 16.18 19.77
C GLY A 80 7.79 16.38 18.33
N VAL A 81 8.55 15.43 17.77
CA VAL A 81 9.11 15.51 16.41
C VAL A 81 8.01 15.22 15.38
N ARG A 82 7.45 16.28 14.78
CA ARG A 82 6.39 16.19 13.77
C ARG A 82 6.89 16.68 12.41
N PRO A 83 7.16 15.78 11.45
CA PRO A 83 7.51 16.19 10.10
C PRO A 83 6.26 16.74 9.39
N VAL A 84 6.42 17.88 8.69
CA VAL A 84 5.36 18.57 7.96
C VAL A 84 5.80 18.69 6.50
N ALA A 85 4.95 18.19 5.59
CA ALA A 85 5.13 18.37 4.15
C ALA A 85 4.54 19.71 3.70
N SER A 86 4.91 20.17 2.50
CA SER A 86 4.35 21.39 1.92
C SER A 86 2.85 21.24 1.64
N ASN A 87 2.08 22.30 1.92
CA ASN A 87 0.69 22.43 1.49
C ASN A 87 0.57 23.14 0.13
N GLN A 88 1.69 23.48 -0.52
CA GLN A 88 1.67 24.07 -1.87
C GLN A 88 1.33 22.98 -2.88
N ILE A 89 0.10 23.03 -3.36
CA ILE A 89 -0.46 22.12 -4.36
C ILE A 89 -0.37 22.70 -5.78
N ASP A 90 -0.25 24.02 -5.93
CA ASP A 90 -0.17 24.71 -7.22
C ASP A 90 0.92 25.79 -7.22
N ASP A 91 1.45 26.15 -8.40
CA ASP A 91 2.41 27.26 -8.60
C ASP A 91 1.77 28.65 -8.43
N ILE A 92 0.51 28.72 -8.00
CA ILE A 92 -0.24 29.96 -7.91
C ILE A 92 0.33 30.74 -6.71
N PRO A 93 0.86 31.95 -6.91
CA PRO A 93 1.38 32.75 -5.81
C PRO A 93 0.27 32.95 -4.77
N LEU A 94 0.67 32.97 -3.49
CA LEU A 94 -0.09 33.13 -2.24
C LEU A 94 -1.17 34.25 -2.22
N VAL A 95 -1.32 35.00 -3.31
CA VAL A 95 -2.16 36.16 -3.53
C VAL A 95 -3.62 35.80 -3.83
N LEU A 96 -3.94 34.56 -4.27
CA LEU A 96 -5.29 34.26 -4.77
C LEU A 96 -6.30 33.71 -3.74
N MET A 97 -5.87 33.30 -2.54
CA MET A 97 -6.80 33.15 -1.42
C MET A 97 -6.83 34.47 -0.66
N GLY A 98 -7.68 35.38 -1.15
CA GLY A 98 -7.85 36.73 -0.62
C GLY A 98 -7.98 36.73 0.90
N TYR A 99 -7.37 37.73 1.53
CA TYR A 99 -7.54 38.01 2.95
C TYR A 99 -9.04 38.04 3.28
N LEU A 100 -9.46 37.22 4.24
CA LEU A 100 -10.74 37.43 4.91
C LEU A 100 -10.53 38.62 5.85
N ASP A 101 -11.22 39.71 5.55
CA ASP A 101 -11.43 40.87 6.44
C ASP A 101 -12.33 40.46 7.61
#